data_AF-A0AAW2B3E4-F1
#
_entry.id   AF-A0AAW2B3E4-F1
#
_cell.length_a   1.000
_cell.length_b   1.000
_cell.length_c   1.000
_cell.angle_alpha   90.00
_cell.angle_beta   90.00
_cell.angle_gamma   90.00
#
_symmetry.space_group_name_H-M   'P 1'
#
loop_
_entity.id
_entity.type
_entity.pdbx_description
1 polymer ?
#
loop_
_entity_poly.entity_id
_entity_poly.type
_entity_poly.pdbx_seq_one_letter_code
_entity_poly.pdbx_strand_id
1 'polypeptide(L)'
;EEQVEVEELPLTLKHMYQAEYIVRNSVGLFTSQVQEPTYMLMDHDDQRKTWRVLMESMKCDAMEPFTFIFENIQDMETFMIICKDTLNLRVNAGVGVHSHPYTFC
;
A
#
# COMPACT_ATOMS: atom_id res chain seq x y z
N GLU A 1 27.56 -21.49 -8.35
CA GLU A 1 26.96 -20.43 -7.53
C GLU A 1 25.70 -20.00 -8.24
N GLU A 2 24.55 -20.40 -7.69
CA GLU A 2 23.24 -20.00 -8.21
C GLU A 2 23.05 -18.54 -7.81
N GLN A 3 23.26 -17.64 -8.77
CA GLN A 3 23.04 -16.22 -8.57
C GLN A 3 21.55 -16.04 -8.39
N VAL A 4 21.11 -15.89 -7.14
CA VAL A 4 19.77 -15.42 -6.80
C VAL A 4 19.69 -14.02 -7.37
N GLU A 5 19.10 -13.90 -8.56
CA GLU A 5 18.76 -12.63 -9.18
C GLU A 5 17.84 -11.93 -8.18
N VAL A 6 18.39 -10.94 -7.47
CA VAL A 6 17.63 -10.12 -6.53
C VAL A 6 16.68 -9.31 -7.41
N GLU A 7 15.48 -9.86 -7.63
CA GLU A 7 14.46 -9.24 -8.45
C GLU A 7 14.20 -7.85 -7.86
N GLU A 8 14.62 -6.80 -8.58
CA GLU A 8 14.43 -5.44 -8.10
C GLU A 8 12.94 -5.17 -8.00
N LEU A 9 12.45 -4.93 -6.78
CA LEU A 9 11.05 -4.61 -6.56
C LEU A 9 10.62 -3.45 -7.46
N PRO A 10 9.47 -3.55 -8.14
CA PRO A 10 8.86 -2.45 -8.87
C PRO A 10 8.84 -1.15 -8.05
N LEU A 11 9.04 -0.01 -8.71
CA LEU A 11 9.11 1.29 -8.05
C LEU A 11 7.88 1.59 -7.18
N THR A 12 6.69 1.16 -7.64
CA THR A 12 5.45 1.27 -6.87
C THR A 12 5.53 0.53 -5.53
N LEU A 13 6.10 -0.68 -5.49
CA LEU A 13 6.28 -1.43 -4.25
C LEU A 13 7.32 -0.78 -3.35
N LYS A 14 8.44 -0.31 -3.92
CA LYS A 14 9.46 0.43 -3.16
C LYS A 14 8.87 1.66 -2.47
N HIS A 15 8.08 2.47 -3.18
CA HIS A 15 7.40 3.64 -2.62
C HIS A 15 6.35 3.27 -1.58
N MET A 16 5.62 2.18 -1.80
CA MET A 16 4.61 1.69 -0.87
C MET A 16 5.24 1.27 0.46
N TYR A 17 6.33 0.51 0.46
CA TYR A 17 7.08 0.17 1.67
C TYR A 17 7.66 1.41 2.38
N GLN A 18 8.15 2.39 1.63
CA GLN A 18 8.63 3.64 2.22
C GLN A 18 7.49 4.43 2.89
N ALA A 19 6.28 4.41 2.33
CA ALA A 19 5.13 5.07 2.92
C ALA A 19 4.58 4.33 4.15
N GLU A 20 4.64 3.00 4.18
CA GLU A 20 4.34 2.22 5.38
C GLU A 20 5.29 2.56 6.52
N TYR A 21 6.57 2.75 6.22
CA TYR A 21 7.53 3.17 7.23
C TYR A 21 7.13 4.51 7.88
N ILE A 22 6.61 5.45 7.09
CA ILE A 22 6.10 6.74 7.60
C ILE A 22 4.91 6.50 8.53
N VAL A 23 3.94 5.67 8.10
CA VAL A 23 2.74 5.35 8.89
C VAL A 23 3.11 4.74 10.23
N ARG A 24 4.06 3.79 10.25
CA ARG A 24 4.46 3.08 11.47
C ARG A 24 5.34 3.91 12.41
N ASN A 25 6.15 4.83 11.89
CA ASN A 25 7.16 5.53 12.68
C ASN A 25 6.80 7.00 13.02
N SER A 26 5.74 7.55 12.46
CA SER A 26 5.35 8.94 12.68
C SER A 26 4.24 9.05 13.74
N VAL A 27 4.64 8.88 15.01
CA VAL A 27 3.72 8.95 16.16
C VAL A 27 3.02 10.31 16.20
N GLY A 28 1.69 10.29 16.25
CA GLY A 28 0.85 11.50 16.34
C GLY A 28 0.65 12.23 15.01
N LEU A 29 1.13 11.67 13.89
CA LEU A 29 0.90 12.25 12.56
C LEU A 29 -0.55 12.13 12.11
N PHE A 30 -1.20 11.02 12.46
CA PHE A 30 -2.60 10.74 12.13
C PHE A 30 -3.44 10.70 13.39
N THR A 31 -4.67 11.20 13.28
CA THR A 31 -5.63 11.24 14.38
C THR A 31 -6.40 9.94 14.54
N SER A 32 -6.44 9.12 13.48
CA SER A 32 -7.10 7.82 13.40
C SER A 32 -6.15 6.70 12.98
N GLN A 33 -6.62 5.46 13.07
CA GLN A 33 -5.86 4.30 12.60
C GLN A 33 -5.76 4.32 11.06
N VAL A 34 -4.59 3.94 10.56
CA VAL A 34 -4.36 3.71 9.13
C VAL A 34 -4.32 2.21 8.90
N GLN A 35 -5.13 1.72 7.96
CA GLN A 35 -5.04 0.35 7.48
C GLN A 35 -4.04 0.29 6.32
N GLU A 36 -3.03 -0.54 6.49
CA GLU A 36 -1.96 -0.74 5.51
C GLU A 36 -2.44 -1.58 4.31
N PRO A 37 -1.79 -1.45 3.14
CA PRO A 37 -2.11 -2.25 1.96
C PRO A 37 -2.03 -3.75 2.24
N THR A 38 -3.08 -4.50 1.90
CA THR A 38 -3.15 -5.94 2.15
C THR A 38 -2.05 -6.73 1.44
N TYR A 39 -1.51 -6.21 0.33
CA TYR A 39 -0.36 -6.78 -0.37
C TYR A 39 0.84 -7.02 0.55
N MET A 40 1.06 -6.17 1.56
CA MET A 40 2.17 -6.33 2.52
C MET A 40 1.99 -7.51 3.48
N LEU A 41 0.75 -7.95 3.66
CA LEU A 41 0.38 -9.04 4.57
C LEU A 41 0.26 -10.39 3.85
N MET A 42 0.29 -10.39 2.52
CA MET A 42 0.21 -11.59 1.68
C MET A 42 1.52 -12.37 1.69
N ASP A 43 1.41 -13.69 1.50
CA ASP A 43 2.58 -14.51 1.20
C ASP A 43 3.13 -14.23 -0.21
N HIS A 44 4.31 -14.79 -0.49
CA HIS A 44 5.00 -14.55 -1.75
C HIS A 44 4.22 -15.06 -2.99
N ASP A 45 3.45 -16.14 -2.86
CA ASP A 45 2.68 -16.68 -3.99
C ASP A 45 1.49 -15.78 -4.32
N ASP A 46 0.80 -15.29 -3.29
CA ASP A 46 -0.33 -14.39 -3.43
C ASP A 46 0.10 -12.98 -3.84
N GLN A 47 1.27 -12.50 -3.39
CA GLN A 47 1.88 -11.27 -3.90
C GLN A 47 2.15 -11.35 -5.41
N ARG A 48 2.70 -12.47 -5.91
CA ARG A 48 2.95 -12.66 -7.34
C ARG A 48 1.66 -12.70 -8.15
N LYS A 49 0.62 -13.40 -7.66
CA LYS A 49 -0.70 -13.43 -8.31
C LYS A 49 -1.33 -12.04 -8.35
N THR A 50 -1.34 -11.34 -7.22
CA THR A 50 -1.93 -10.01 -7.09
C THR A 50 -1.23 -9.00 -7.98
N TRP A 51 0.11 -9.05 -8.03
CA TRP A 51 0.90 -8.23 -8.94
C TRP A 51 0.57 -8.50 -10.42
N ARG A 52 0.44 -9.78 -10.79
CA ARG A 52 0.04 -10.17 -12.15
C ARG A 52 -1.35 -9.61 -12.50
N VAL A 53 -2.33 -9.73 -11.61
CA VAL A 53 -3.68 -9.20 -11.80
C VAL A 53 -3.67 -7.69 -12.00
N LEU A 54 -2.88 -6.95 -11.22
CA LEU A 54 -2.72 -5.50 -11.41
C LEU A 54 -2.17 -5.18 -12.81
N MET A 55 -1.12 -5.86 -13.23
CA MET A 55 -0.47 -5.65 -14.53
C MET A 55 -1.37 -6.00 -15.71
N GLU A 56 -2.18 -7.07 -15.59
CA GLU A 56 -3.04 -7.56 -16.67
C GLU A 56 -4.36 -6.78 -16.78
N SER A 57 -4.93 -6.33 -15.67
CA SER A 57 -6.27 -5.74 -15.66
C SER A 57 -6.28 -4.22 -15.93
N MET A 58 -5.25 -3.48 -15.49
CA MET A 58 -5.23 -2.00 -15.46
C MET A 58 -6.51 -1.35 -14.87
N LYS A 59 -7.29 -2.09 -14.07
CA LYS A 59 -8.54 -1.62 -13.46
C LYS A 59 -8.26 -0.96 -12.11
N CYS A 60 -9.05 0.05 -11.75
CA CYS A 60 -8.97 0.71 -10.44
C CYS A 60 -9.09 -0.29 -9.28
N ASP A 61 -9.98 -1.29 -9.38
CA ASP A 61 -10.19 -2.28 -8.32
C ASP A 61 -8.94 -3.14 -8.06
N ALA A 62 -8.09 -3.34 -9.07
CA ALA A 62 -6.83 -4.07 -8.89
C ALA A 62 -5.80 -3.31 -8.06
N MET A 63 -6.05 -2.03 -7.77
CA MET A 63 -5.22 -1.21 -6.88
C MET A 63 -5.59 -1.35 -5.40
N GLU A 64 -6.74 -1.94 -5.07
CA GLU A 64 -7.20 -2.08 -3.67
C GLU A 64 -6.13 -2.76 -2.78
N PRO A 65 -5.46 -3.86 -3.20
CA PRO A 65 -4.42 -4.48 -2.38
C PRO A 65 -3.19 -3.59 -2.13
N PHE A 66 -3.03 -2.52 -2.90
CA PHE A 66 -1.92 -1.57 -2.86
C PHE A 66 -2.30 -0.23 -2.24
N THR A 67 -3.47 -0.14 -1.60
CA THR A 67 -4.06 1.12 -1.12
C THR A 67 -4.03 1.22 0.41
N PHE A 68 -3.56 2.36 0.92
CA PHE A 68 -3.70 2.73 2.33
C PHE A 68 -5.11 3.24 2.60
N ILE A 69 -5.77 2.71 3.63
CA ILE A 69 -7.14 3.09 3.97
C ILE A 69 -7.14 3.88 5.27
N PHE A 70 -7.74 5.07 5.22
CA PHE A 70 -7.87 5.98 6.35
C PHE A 70 -9.32 6.06 6.80
N GLU A 71 -9.56 6.26 8.10
CA GLU A 71 -10.92 6.42 8.64
C GLU A 71 -11.53 7.78 8.29
N ASN A 72 -10.70 8.81 8.08
CA ASN A 72 -11.15 10.15 7.76
C ASN A 72 -10.32 10.78 6.62
N ILE A 73 -10.92 11.75 5.94
CA ILE A 73 -10.31 12.44 4.81
C ILE A 73 -9.11 13.31 5.20
N GLN A 74 -9.11 13.87 6.42
CA GLN A 74 -8.06 14.77 6.88
C GLN A 74 -6.71 14.05 7.03
N ASP A 75 -6.72 12.85 7.61
CA ASP A 75 -5.53 12.01 7.75
C ASP A 75 -5.06 11.51 6.38
N MET A 76 -6.00 11.14 5.49
CA MET A 76 -5.69 10.74 4.11
C MET A 76 -5.02 11.87 3.32
N GLU A 77 -5.53 13.10 3.40
CA GLU A 77 -4.95 14.27 2.75
C GLU A 77 -3.55 14.58 3.30
N THR A 78 -3.39 14.52 4.63
CA THR A 78 -2.09 14.71 5.30
C THR A 78 -1.07 13.69 4.80
N PHE A 79 -1.46 12.41 4.71
CA PHE A 79 -0.62 11.36 4.16
C PHE A 79 -0.24 11.61 2.70
N MET A 80 -1.20 12.01 1.86
CA MET A 80 -0.95 12.27 0.45
C MET A 80 -0.02 13.46 0.23
N ILE A 81 -0.13 14.53 1.03
CA ILE A 81 0.80 15.68 0.97
C ILE A 81 2.23 15.25 1.30
N ILE A 82 2.41 14.43 2.34
CA ILE A 82 3.73 13.96 2.74
C ILE A 82 4.31 13.03 1.68
N CYS A 83 3.54 12.03 1.25
CA CYS A 83 4.02 11.04 0.32
C CYS A 83 4.25 11.63 -1.06
N LYS A 84 3.26 12.29 -1.65
CA LYS A 84 3.31 12.77 -3.04
C LYS A 84 4.05 14.10 -3.17
N ASP A 85 3.70 15.09 -2.37
CA ASP A 85 4.19 16.46 -2.59
C ASP A 85 5.55 16.69 -1.92
N THR A 86 5.81 16.06 -0.77
CA THR A 86 7.07 16.24 -0.04
C THR A 86 8.13 15.23 -0.46
N LEU A 87 7.75 13.96 -0.63
CA LEU A 87 8.69 12.84 -0.85
C LEU A 87 8.63 12.26 -2.26
N ASN A 88 7.72 12.73 -3.12
CA ASN A 88 7.54 12.26 -4.49
C ASN A 88 7.29 10.73 -4.60
N LEU A 89 6.65 10.15 -3.59
CA LEU A 89 6.23 8.76 -3.54
C LEU A 89 4.94 8.56 -4.33
N ARG A 90 4.89 7.45 -5.07
CA ARG A 90 3.69 7.01 -5.80
C ARG A 90 2.95 5.98 -4.96
N VAL A 91 1.91 6.43 -4.27
CA VAL A 91 1.09 5.61 -3.38
C VAL A 91 -0.38 5.81 -3.68
N ASN A 92 -1.19 4.81 -3.34
CA ASN A 92 -2.64 4.89 -3.38
C ASN A 92 -3.17 5.06 -1.95
N ALA A 93 -4.11 5.98 -1.78
CA ALA A 93 -4.80 6.19 -0.53
C ALA A 93 -6.30 6.36 -0.78
N GLY A 94 -7.12 5.90 0.16
CA GLY A 94 -8.56 6.07 0.14
C GLY A 94 -9.13 6.24 1.55
N VAL A 95 -10.36 6.70 1.61
CA VAL A 95 -11.14 6.75 2.85
C VAL A 95 -12.13 5.59 2.82
N GLY A 96 -12.11 4.75 3.85
CA GLY A 96 -12.97 3.58 3.94
C GLY A 96 -13.52 3.42 5.34
N VAL A 97 -14.81 3.12 5.44
CA VAL A 97 -15.40 2.59 6.69
C VAL A 97 -14.98 1.13 6.82
N HIS A 98 -14.42 0.76 7.98
CA HIS A 98 -14.02 -0.59 8.40
C HIS A 98 -14.84 -1.70 7.74
N SER A 99 -14.42 -2.12 6.56
CA SER A 99 -14.91 -3.33 5.91
C SER A 99 -14.05 -4.45 6.46
N HIS A 100 -14.70 -5.38 7.13
CA HIS A 100 -14.12 -6.43 7.97
C HIS A 100 -12.95 -7.20 7.32
N PRO A 101 -12.08 -7.82 8.15
CA PRO A 101 -10.93 -8.57 7.68
C PRO A 101 -11.40 -9.70 6.74
N TYR A 102 -10.80 -9.73 5.55
CA TYR A 102 -11.05 -10.74 4.54
C TYR A 102 -10.86 -12.15 5.12
N THR A 103 -11.96 -12.89 5.25
CA THR A 103 -11.96 -14.35 5.26
C THR A 103 -11.59 -14.79 3.84
N PHE A 104 -10.35 -15.26 3.64
CA PHE A 104 -10.01 -16.03 2.46
C PHE A 104 -10.72 -17.39 2.58
N CYS A 105 -11.70 -17.64 1.71
CA CYS A 105 -12.29 -18.95 1.48
C CYS A 105 -11.64 -19.62 0.27
#